data_AF-A0A7U2I920-F1
#
_entry.id   AF-A0A7U2I920-F1
#
_cell.length_a   1.000
_cell.length_b   1.000
_cell.length_c   1.000
_cell.angle_alpha   90.00
_cell.angle_beta   90.00
_cell.angle_gamma   90.00
#
_symmetry.space_group_name_H-M   'P 1'
#
loop_
_entity.id
_entity.type
_entity.pdbx_description
1 polymer ?
#
loop_
_entity_poly.entity_id
_entity_poly.type
_entity_poly.pdbx_seq_one_letter_code
_entity_poly.pdbx_strand_id
1 'polypeptide(L)'
;MAYSFKAVFTVAAIFSGLVTAQCPNLVAQYQVATSRSMSTNQTWFIVPVPRDDVQKAVDETTSPIDLPGLLTGKLSLLPVPLEYNITEGYHPVLVSSGFMADIRQDKLQLDKPLIGSSLIVPWVGRSGSKIPLNRPIITYLAGTGKGGEALLYGKVPSLVATLLGGILTKAGYFIPNNAAYQQDVTLSDFRAIYSRSTKWAVVPNSVSGPGVYSEAFDLHFSSEENPRYSTELFKRAINQPYLLNFPLGGKCQRNTYFFNNATADIQFRSGNVTLGPAASANGFRAALLKSTPNGDFIGVHGLSACAQVVGYDTLSGEDCEEAARQVDSMAL
;
A
#
# COMPACT_ATOMS: atom_id res chain seq x y z
N MET A 1 -13.65 -4.26 -65.13
CA MET A 1 -13.23 -5.14 -64.03
C MET A 1 -12.16 -4.39 -63.27
N ALA A 2 -12.52 -3.90 -62.08
CA ALA A 2 -11.70 -3.02 -61.25
C ALA A 2 -10.70 -3.83 -60.44
N TYR A 3 -9.49 -3.30 -60.17
CA TYR A 3 -8.88 -3.39 -58.85
C TYR A 3 -7.93 -2.19 -58.63
N SER A 4 -8.31 -1.37 -57.65
CA SER A 4 -7.56 -0.27 -57.07
C SER A 4 -6.47 -0.82 -56.14
N PHE A 5 -5.20 -0.47 -56.36
CA PHE A 5 -4.12 -0.72 -55.42
C PHE A 5 -4.25 0.27 -54.25
N LYS A 6 -4.83 -0.18 -53.13
CA LYS A 6 -4.70 0.51 -51.85
C LYS A 6 -3.33 0.17 -51.25
N ALA A 7 -2.44 1.15 -51.23
CA ALA A 7 -1.25 1.12 -50.39
C ALA A 7 -1.72 1.17 -48.92
N VAL A 8 -1.58 0.05 -48.20
CA VAL A 8 -1.75 0.00 -46.75
C VAL A 8 -0.40 0.34 -46.12
N PHE A 9 -0.27 1.56 -45.62
CA PHE A 9 0.79 1.91 -44.69
C PHE A 9 0.59 1.10 -43.40
N THR A 10 1.40 0.06 -43.21
CA THR A 10 1.51 -0.59 -41.90
C THR A 10 2.52 0.21 -41.10
N VAL A 11 2.05 1.17 -40.29
CA VAL A 11 2.86 1.73 -39.20
C VAL A 11 2.93 0.64 -38.14
N ALA A 12 3.88 -0.29 -38.31
CA ALA A 12 4.31 -1.14 -37.22
C ALA A 12 5.02 -0.23 -36.21
N ALA A 13 4.29 0.23 -35.21
CA ALA A 13 4.86 0.94 -34.09
C ALA A 13 5.87 0.01 -33.42
N ILE A 14 7.14 0.38 -33.55
CA ILE A 14 8.25 -0.16 -32.78
C ILE A 14 8.02 0.29 -31.33
N PHE A 15 7.23 -0.46 -30.57
CA PHE A 15 7.16 -0.34 -29.11
C PHE A 15 8.14 -1.33 -28.51
N SER A 16 9.43 -1.01 -28.62
CA SER A 16 10.48 -1.61 -27.82
C SER A 16 10.35 -1.15 -26.37
N GLY A 17 9.78 -2.01 -25.50
CA GLY A 17 10.33 -2.26 -24.16
C GLY A 17 10.07 -1.27 -23.01
N LEU A 18 9.13 -0.33 -23.11
CA LEU A 18 8.65 0.41 -21.94
C LEU A 18 7.67 -0.47 -21.17
N VAL A 19 8.01 -0.87 -19.93
CA VAL A 19 7.02 -1.43 -19.00
C VAL A 19 6.01 -0.32 -18.73
N THR A 20 4.90 -0.31 -19.48
CA THR A 20 3.80 0.63 -19.25
C THR A 20 3.26 0.38 -17.84
N ALA A 21 3.03 1.45 -17.08
CA ALA A 21 2.37 1.33 -15.79
C ALA A 21 1.09 0.50 -15.94
N GLN A 22 0.86 -0.48 -15.06
CA GLN A 22 -0.33 -1.35 -15.12
C GLN A 22 -1.65 -0.56 -15.04
N CYS A 23 -1.58 0.69 -14.56
CA CYS A 23 -2.67 1.67 -14.62
C CYS A 23 -2.12 3.02 -15.12
N PRO A 24 -2.78 3.70 -16.08
CA PRO A 24 -2.35 5.02 -16.55
C PRO A 24 -2.57 6.09 -15.45
N ASN A 25 -1.67 7.07 -15.31
CA ASN A 25 -1.87 8.21 -14.42
C ASN A 25 -2.55 9.36 -15.18
N LEU A 26 -3.88 9.43 -15.11
CA LEU A 26 -4.66 10.43 -15.86
C LEU A 26 -4.82 11.75 -15.11
N VAL A 27 -4.54 11.77 -13.81
CA VAL A 27 -4.63 13.00 -12.99
C VAL A 27 -3.34 13.81 -13.01
N ALA A 28 -2.20 13.21 -13.38
CA ALA A 28 -0.90 13.88 -13.44
C ALA A 28 -0.93 15.20 -14.21
N GLN A 29 -1.62 15.24 -15.35
CA GLN A 29 -1.71 16.43 -16.22
C GLN A 29 -2.47 17.62 -15.61
N TYR A 30 -3.28 17.38 -14.58
CA TYR A 30 -4.11 18.41 -13.94
C TYR A 30 -3.52 18.92 -12.62
N GLN A 31 -2.45 18.31 -12.12
CA GLN A 31 -1.91 18.55 -10.77
C GLN A 31 -0.67 19.46 -10.78
N VAL A 32 -0.81 20.67 -11.33
CA VAL A 32 0.26 21.69 -11.29
C VAL A 32 0.48 22.24 -9.87
N ALA A 33 -0.54 22.13 -9.00
CA ALA A 33 -0.55 22.69 -7.64
C ALA A 33 -0.18 21.71 -6.53
N THR A 34 -0.46 20.40 -6.69
CA THR A 34 -0.08 19.36 -5.72
C THR A 34 0.99 18.48 -6.37
N SER A 35 2.24 18.58 -5.92
CA SER A 35 3.41 17.92 -6.52
C SER A 35 3.40 16.38 -6.41
N ARG A 36 2.28 15.75 -6.04
CA ARG A 36 2.15 14.34 -5.68
C ARG A 36 0.93 13.70 -6.35
N SER A 37 1.16 13.07 -7.50
CA SER A 37 0.19 12.14 -8.06
C SER A 37 0.85 10.80 -8.39
N MET A 38 0.08 9.73 -8.27
CA MET A 38 0.54 8.38 -8.53
C MET A 38 -0.60 7.56 -9.11
N SER A 39 -0.33 6.67 -10.07
CA SER A 39 -1.24 5.59 -10.41
C SER A 39 -0.80 4.30 -9.72
N THR A 40 -1.76 3.50 -9.29
CA THR A 40 -1.50 2.23 -8.62
C THR A 40 -2.41 1.13 -9.17
N ASN A 41 -1.87 -0.07 -9.39
CA ASN A 41 -2.63 -1.31 -9.41
C ASN A 41 -2.40 -1.98 -8.06
N GLN A 42 -3.36 -1.89 -7.15
CA GLN A 42 -3.15 -2.27 -5.76
C GLN A 42 -4.26 -3.19 -5.27
N THR A 43 -3.87 -4.11 -4.41
CA THR A 43 -4.77 -5.01 -3.70
C THR A 43 -4.72 -4.67 -2.22
N TRP A 44 -5.88 -4.53 -1.60
CA TRP A 44 -6.07 -4.27 -0.18
C TRP A 44 -6.86 -5.41 0.45
N PHE A 45 -6.47 -5.86 1.65
CA PHE A 45 -7.23 -6.76 2.49
C PHE A 45 -7.52 -6.09 3.83
N ILE A 46 -8.74 -6.28 4.34
CA ILE A 46 -9.10 -5.94 5.72
C ILE A 46 -8.89 -7.20 6.56
N VAL A 47 -7.83 -7.19 7.38
CA VAL A 47 -7.46 -8.32 8.22
C VAL A 47 -7.90 -8.03 9.66
N PRO A 48 -8.85 -8.80 10.25
CA PRO A 48 -9.23 -8.63 11.64
C PRO A 48 -8.13 -9.21 12.54
N VAL A 49 -7.49 -8.36 13.34
CA VAL A 49 -6.40 -8.74 14.26
C VAL A 49 -6.83 -8.46 15.70
N PRO A 50 -6.47 -9.28 16.71
CA PRO A 50 -6.74 -8.99 18.11
C PRO A 50 -6.34 -7.56 18.48
N ARG A 51 -7.27 -6.83 19.08
CA ARG A 51 -7.17 -5.39 19.31
C ARG A 51 -5.92 -5.02 20.12
N ASP A 52 -5.54 -5.84 21.09
CA ASP A 52 -4.36 -5.62 21.92
C ASP A 52 -3.06 -5.70 21.12
N ASP A 53 -2.99 -6.61 20.14
CA ASP A 53 -1.81 -6.74 19.28
C ASP A 53 -1.73 -5.63 18.25
N VAL A 54 -2.88 -5.15 17.76
CA VAL A 54 -2.94 -3.94 16.93
C VAL A 54 -2.49 -2.72 17.72
N GLN A 55 -2.92 -2.56 18.98
CA GLN A 55 -2.48 -1.44 19.81
C GLN A 55 -0.97 -1.50 20.07
N LYS A 56 -0.40 -2.68 20.38
CA LYS A 56 1.06 -2.85 20.50
C LYS A 56 1.79 -2.46 19.21
N ALA A 57 1.27 -2.88 18.05
CA ALA A 57 1.86 -2.52 16.76
C ALA A 57 1.82 -1.01 16.50
N VAL A 58 0.72 -0.33 16.87
CA VAL A 58 0.62 1.13 16.82
C VAL A 58 1.64 1.77 17.77
N ASP A 59 1.77 1.28 19.00
CA ASP A 59 2.69 1.84 19.98
C ASP A 59 4.16 1.70 19.52
N GLU A 60 4.52 0.61 18.83
CA GLU A 60 5.85 0.38 18.26
C GLU A 60 6.26 1.39 17.17
N THR A 61 5.30 2.11 16.58
CA THR A 61 5.60 3.14 15.57
C THR A 61 5.98 4.48 16.19
N THR A 62 5.79 4.64 17.50
CA THR A 62 6.23 5.85 18.22
C THR A 62 7.75 5.80 18.39
N SER A 63 8.43 6.90 18.05
CA SER A 63 9.89 6.96 18.11
C SER A 63 10.36 6.88 19.56
N PRO A 64 11.50 6.22 19.88
CA PRO A 64 12.10 6.29 21.21
C PRO A 64 12.42 7.73 21.67
N ILE A 65 12.62 8.64 20.71
CA ILE A 65 12.88 10.08 20.95
C ILE A 65 11.56 10.83 21.23
N ASP A 66 10.42 10.24 20.87
CA ASP A 66 9.09 10.76 21.20
C ASP A 66 8.74 10.43 22.66
N LEU A 67 9.50 11.04 23.59
CA LEU A 67 9.24 11.03 25.02
C LEU A 67 7.76 11.33 25.28
N PRO A 68 7.17 10.68 26.28
CA PRO A 68 5.88 9.95 26.18
C PRO A 68 4.84 10.52 25.18
N GLY A 69 5.09 10.42 23.87
CA GLY A 69 4.16 10.91 22.84
C GLY A 69 4.04 12.44 22.77
N LEU A 70 5.09 13.18 23.12
CA LEU A 70 5.11 14.65 23.05
C LEU A 70 4.88 15.16 21.62
N LEU A 71 5.41 14.45 20.61
CA LEU A 71 5.27 14.78 19.20
C LEU A 71 4.01 14.13 18.62
N THR A 72 3.85 12.80 18.78
CA THR A 72 2.72 12.09 18.15
C THR A 72 1.44 12.06 18.97
N GLY A 73 1.44 12.49 20.23
CA GLY A 73 0.33 12.31 21.16
C GLY A 73 0.15 10.85 21.59
N LYS A 74 -0.69 10.60 22.61
CA LYS A 74 -1.09 9.24 22.94
C LYS A 74 -1.99 8.69 21.85
N LEU A 75 -1.61 7.59 21.23
CA LEU A 75 -2.42 6.93 20.20
C LEU A 75 -3.36 5.92 20.84
N SER A 76 -4.56 5.79 20.28
CA SER A 76 -5.54 4.81 20.72
C SER A 76 -6.40 4.34 19.57
N LEU A 77 -6.73 3.05 19.55
CA LEU A 77 -7.70 2.52 18.59
C LEU A 77 -9.11 3.07 18.87
N LEU A 78 -9.77 3.62 17.87
CA LEU A 78 -11.17 4.04 17.94
C LEU A 78 -12.10 2.84 17.72
N PRO A 79 -13.41 2.98 17.99
CA PRO A 79 -14.41 2.00 17.56
C PRO A 79 -14.44 1.87 16.04
N VAL A 80 -14.52 0.65 15.55
CA VAL A 80 -14.70 0.34 14.13
C VAL A 80 -16.19 0.56 13.79
N PRO A 81 -16.54 1.18 12.66
CA PRO A 81 -17.94 1.31 12.24
C PRO A 81 -18.62 -0.07 12.11
N LEU A 82 -19.87 -0.15 12.54
CA LEU A 82 -20.63 -1.41 12.62
C LEU A 82 -20.78 -2.10 11.25
N GLU A 83 -20.77 -1.33 10.17
CA GLU A 83 -20.89 -1.79 8.78
C GLU A 83 -19.73 -2.72 8.37
N TYR A 84 -18.57 -2.65 9.05
CA TYR A 84 -17.47 -3.58 8.80
C TYR A 84 -17.66 -4.94 9.48
N ASN A 85 -18.65 -5.05 10.38
CA ASN A 85 -19.02 -6.29 11.08
C ASN A 85 -17.78 -7.02 11.63
N ILE A 86 -16.81 -6.30 12.20
CA ILE A 86 -15.60 -6.89 12.79
C ILE A 86 -15.98 -7.46 14.16
N THR A 87 -15.58 -8.69 14.43
CA THR A 87 -15.84 -9.38 15.69
C THR A 87 -15.34 -8.57 16.88
N GLU A 88 -16.09 -8.58 17.99
CA GLU A 88 -15.67 -7.94 19.24
C GLU A 88 -14.29 -8.44 19.68
N GLY A 89 -13.46 -7.53 20.20
CA GLY A 89 -12.07 -7.83 20.56
C GLY A 89 -11.07 -7.78 19.39
N TYR A 90 -11.53 -7.55 18.16
CA TYR A 90 -10.66 -7.39 16.99
C TYR A 90 -10.67 -5.94 16.46
N HIS A 91 -9.58 -5.57 15.79
CA HIS A 91 -9.43 -4.31 15.07
C HIS A 91 -8.85 -4.59 13.68
N PRO A 92 -9.33 -3.93 12.62
CA PRO A 92 -8.87 -4.16 11.27
C PRO A 92 -7.46 -3.62 11.05
N VAL A 93 -6.66 -4.37 10.29
CA VAL A 93 -5.40 -3.95 9.69
C VAL A 93 -5.56 -4.01 8.17
N LEU A 94 -5.32 -2.89 7.50
CA LEU A 94 -5.26 -2.83 6.05
C LEU A 94 -3.89 -3.34 5.60
N VAL A 95 -3.89 -4.51 4.97
CA VAL A 95 -2.70 -5.07 4.32
C VAL A 95 -2.82 -4.82 2.83
N SER A 96 -1.83 -4.15 2.24
CA SER A 96 -1.91 -3.80 0.83
C SER A 96 -0.60 -4.01 0.09
N SER A 97 -0.68 -4.39 -1.18
CA SER A 97 0.47 -4.52 -2.06
C SER A 97 0.07 -4.19 -3.49
N GLY A 98 0.96 -3.54 -4.22
CA GLY A 98 0.65 -3.08 -5.56
C GLY A 98 1.85 -2.63 -6.37
N PHE A 99 1.55 -2.38 -7.64
CA PHE A 99 2.43 -1.78 -8.61
C PHE A 99 2.09 -0.30 -8.75
N MET A 100 3.09 0.58 -8.79
CA MET A 100 2.85 2.02 -8.74
C MET A 100 3.76 2.81 -9.69
N ALA A 101 3.20 3.89 -10.24
CA ALA A 101 3.91 4.87 -11.05
C ALA A 101 3.63 6.27 -10.48
N ASP A 102 4.65 6.90 -9.90
CA ASP A 102 4.57 8.21 -9.24
C ASP A 102 5.30 9.25 -10.10
N ILE A 103 4.66 10.41 -10.34
CA ILE A 103 5.25 11.47 -11.19
C ILE A 103 6.58 12.02 -10.65
N ARG A 104 6.87 11.81 -9.36
CA ARG A 104 8.12 12.25 -8.74
C ARG A 104 9.29 11.32 -9.08
N GLN A 105 9.03 10.14 -9.64
CA GLN A 105 10.07 9.23 -10.12
C GLN A 105 10.92 9.92 -11.19
N ASP A 106 10.31 10.66 -12.12
CA ASP A 106 11.01 11.44 -13.15
C ASP A 106 11.97 12.48 -12.54
N LYS A 107 11.54 13.19 -11.49
CA LYS A 107 12.37 14.18 -10.78
C LYS A 107 13.56 13.55 -10.05
N LEU A 108 13.45 12.28 -9.68
CA LEU A 108 14.49 11.50 -9.02
C LEU A 108 15.30 10.66 -10.03
N GLN A 109 15.08 10.83 -11.34
CA GLN A 109 15.71 10.05 -12.41
C GLN A 109 15.51 8.53 -12.21
N LEU A 110 14.32 8.15 -11.74
CA LEU A 110 13.91 6.76 -11.57
C LEU A 110 13.04 6.38 -12.77
N ASP A 111 13.64 5.87 -13.83
CA ASP A 111 12.95 5.59 -15.10
C ASP A 111 12.10 4.30 -15.06
N LYS A 112 11.95 3.67 -13.89
CA LYS A 112 11.28 2.39 -13.71
C LYS A 112 10.14 2.53 -12.71
N PRO A 113 8.97 1.90 -12.95
CA PRO A 113 7.90 1.84 -11.97
C PRO A 113 8.39 1.24 -10.64
N LEU A 114 7.67 1.57 -9.57
CA LEU A 114 7.93 1.04 -8.25
C LEU A 114 6.90 -0.03 -7.90
N ILE A 115 7.29 -0.88 -6.96
CA ILE A 115 6.41 -1.80 -6.26
C ILE A 115 6.40 -1.40 -4.80
N GLY A 116 5.22 -1.32 -4.22
CA GLY A 116 5.07 -0.97 -2.82
C GLY A 116 3.98 -1.73 -2.12
N SER A 117 4.11 -1.81 -0.81
CA SER A 117 3.17 -2.54 0.03
C SER A 117 3.20 -1.96 1.44
N SER A 118 2.10 -2.05 2.17
CA SER A 118 2.01 -1.46 3.49
C SER A 118 1.07 -2.24 4.41
N LEU A 119 1.35 -2.13 5.70
CA LEU A 119 0.40 -2.43 6.77
C LEU A 119 -0.02 -1.12 7.40
N ILE A 120 -1.32 -0.85 7.40
CA ILE A 120 -1.92 0.38 7.90
C ILE A 120 -3.02 0.02 8.88
N VAL A 121 -3.05 0.69 10.03
CA VAL A 121 -4.14 0.55 11.00
C VAL A 121 -5.11 1.72 10.81
N PRO A 122 -6.32 1.49 10.28
CA PRO A 122 -7.37 2.51 10.22
C PRO A 122 -8.03 2.76 11.59
N TRP A 123 -8.80 3.85 11.69
CA TRP A 123 -9.51 4.25 12.91
C TRP A 123 -8.59 4.39 14.14
N VAL A 124 -7.43 5.01 13.95
CA VAL A 124 -6.56 5.43 15.05
C VAL A 124 -6.91 6.86 15.45
N GLY A 125 -7.10 7.07 16.74
CA GLY A 125 -7.28 8.38 17.36
C GLY A 125 -5.99 8.85 18.01
N ARG A 126 -5.85 10.18 18.13
CA ARG A 126 -4.71 10.84 18.75
C ARG A 126 -5.17 11.73 19.90
N SER A 127 -4.52 11.61 21.06
CA SER A 127 -4.74 12.47 22.22
C SER A 127 -6.21 12.62 22.63
N GLY A 128 -6.99 11.55 22.51
CA GLY A 128 -8.42 11.52 22.83
C GLY A 128 -9.36 12.01 21.70
N SER A 129 -8.81 12.51 20.59
CA SER A 129 -9.59 12.86 19.39
C SER A 129 -10.36 11.66 18.86
N LYS A 130 -11.58 11.90 18.38
CA LYS A 130 -12.46 10.90 17.75
C LYS A 130 -12.35 10.88 16.22
N ILE A 131 -11.47 11.70 15.67
CA ILE A 131 -11.22 11.76 14.23
C ILE A 131 -10.48 10.48 13.84
N PRO A 132 -11.01 9.69 12.88
CA PRO A 132 -10.36 8.48 12.43
C PRO A 132 -9.18 8.81 11.52
N LEU A 133 -8.00 8.35 11.91
CA LEU A 133 -6.77 8.46 11.15
C LEU A 133 -6.27 7.07 10.76
N ASN A 134 -5.53 7.02 9.66
CA ASN A 134 -4.74 5.85 9.28
C ASN A 134 -3.35 5.97 9.91
N ARG A 135 -2.90 4.91 10.58
CA ARG A 135 -1.53 4.81 11.08
C ARG A 135 -0.74 3.80 10.25
N PRO A 136 0.15 4.25 9.34
CA PRO A 136 1.07 3.34 8.66
C PRO A 136 2.03 2.72 9.69
N ILE A 137 1.96 1.39 9.83
CA ILE A 137 2.85 0.63 10.72
C ILE A 137 4.20 0.45 10.05
N ILE A 138 4.17 -0.02 8.81
CA ILE A 138 5.36 -0.24 7.99
C ILE A 138 4.98 -0.23 6.51
N THR A 139 5.85 0.35 5.70
CA THR A 139 5.76 0.33 4.24
C THR A 139 7.02 -0.29 3.66
N TYR A 140 6.90 -0.98 2.54
CA TYR A 140 8.01 -1.51 1.76
C TYR A 140 7.98 -0.95 0.35
N LEU A 141 9.15 -0.69 -0.21
CA LEU A 141 9.29 -0.15 -1.55
C LEU A 141 10.48 -0.75 -2.29
N ALA A 142 10.29 -1.10 -3.55
CA ALA A 142 11.33 -1.53 -4.47
C ALA A 142 11.09 -0.95 -5.87
N GLY A 143 12.14 -0.84 -6.67
CA GLY A 143 12.01 -0.69 -8.11
C GLY A 143 11.64 -1.99 -8.80
N THR A 144 11.11 -1.87 -10.00
CA THR A 144 10.87 -3.02 -10.89
C THR A 144 12.16 -3.46 -11.58
N GLY A 145 12.32 -4.76 -11.82
CA GLY A 145 13.47 -5.33 -12.53
C GLY A 145 14.27 -6.37 -11.73
N LYS A 146 15.38 -6.84 -12.29
CA LYS A 146 16.18 -7.94 -11.71
C LYS A 146 17.38 -7.40 -10.91
N GLY A 147 17.70 -8.06 -9.80
CA GLY A 147 18.96 -7.89 -9.08
C GLY A 147 19.08 -6.60 -8.25
N GLY A 148 20.30 -6.06 -8.16
CA GLY A 148 20.66 -4.93 -7.28
C GLY A 148 20.07 -3.58 -7.65
N GLU A 149 19.72 -3.38 -8.93
CA GLU A 149 19.09 -2.15 -9.40
C GLU A 149 17.73 -1.94 -8.75
N ALA A 150 16.85 -2.95 -8.80
CA ALA A 150 15.51 -2.92 -8.19
C ALA A 150 15.57 -2.50 -6.72
N LEU A 151 16.58 -2.96 -6.01
CA LEU A 151 16.82 -2.61 -4.63
C LEU A 151 17.33 -1.17 -4.45
N LEU A 152 18.26 -0.69 -5.28
CA LEU A 152 18.74 0.70 -5.22
C LEU A 152 17.58 1.67 -5.44
N TYR A 153 16.73 1.39 -6.44
CA TYR A 153 15.50 2.13 -6.73
C TYR A 153 14.48 2.06 -5.57
N GLY A 154 14.53 1.05 -4.72
CA GLY A 154 13.75 0.97 -3.49
C GLY A 154 14.35 1.72 -2.30
N LYS A 155 15.68 1.66 -2.14
CA LYS A 155 16.41 2.19 -0.98
C LYS A 155 16.30 3.71 -0.86
N VAL A 156 16.59 4.45 -1.94
CA VAL A 156 16.61 5.92 -1.90
C VAL A 156 15.23 6.48 -1.56
N PRO A 157 14.14 6.10 -2.23
CA PRO A 157 12.83 6.65 -1.89
C PRO A 157 12.31 6.14 -0.53
N SER A 158 12.68 4.93 -0.09
CA SER A 158 12.35 4.45 1.27
C SER A 158 12.98 5.32 2.36
N LEU A 159 14.25 5.69 2.17
CA LEU A 159 14.96 6.57 3.10
C LEU A 159 14.33 7.97 3.13
N VAL A 160 14.03 8.53 1.94
CA VAL A 160 13.36 9.84 1.83
C VAL A 160 11.98 9.82 2.48
N ALA A 161 11.18 8.79 2.22
CA ALA A 161 9.84 8.64 2.82
C ALA A 161 9.90 8.54 4.35
N THR A 162 10.92 7.87 4.89
CA THR A 162 11.11 7.74 6.34
C THR A 162 11.61 9.03 6.96
N LEU A 163 12.72 9.57 6.46
CA LEU A 163 13.42 10.69 7.08
C LEU A 163 12.75 12.04 6.83
N LEU A 164 12.11 12.21 5.68
CA LEU A 164 11.49 13.48 5.29
C LEU A 164 9.97 13.39 5.24
N GLY A 165 9.41 12.23 4.88
CA GLY A 165 7.97 12.03 4.76
C GLY A 165 7.28 11.56 6.04
N GLY A 166 8.02 11.18 7.09
CA GLY A 166 7.44 10.66 8.32
C GLY A 166 6.68 9.33 8.14
N ILE A 167 6.98 8.53 7.12
CA ILE A 167 6.37 7.21 6.93
C ILE A 167 7.47 6.17 7.01
N LEU A 168 7.42 5.29 8.03
CA LEU A 168 8.39 4.22 8.19
C LEU A 168 8.37 3.32 6.96
N THR A 169 9.38 3.46 6.11
CA THR A 169 9.47 2.79 4.81
C THR A 169 10.81 2.09 4.69
N LYS A 170 10.79 0.80 4.36
CA LYS A 170 11.98 -0.03 4.20
C LYS A 170 12.13 -0.48 2.76
N ALA A 171 13.36 -0.78 2.34
CA ALA A 171 13.60 -1.42 1.06
C ALA A 171 12.94 -2.82 1.04
N GLY A 172 12.07 -3.03 0.06
CA GLY A 172 11.34 -4.29 -0.12
C GLY A 172 12.02 -5.25 -1.09
N TYR A 173 11.60 -6.50 -1.04
CA TYR A 173 11.79 -7.50 -2.09
C TYR A 173 10.45 -8.18 -2.32
N PHE A 174 10.06 -8.35 -3.58
CA PHE A 174 8.69 -8.73 -3.95
C PHE A 174 8.69 -9.91 -4.90
N ILE A 175 7.69 -10.78 -4.75
CA ILE A 175 7.41 -11.86 -5.69
C ILE A 175 5.93 -11.74 -6.09
N PRO A 176 5.61 -11.51 -7.38
CA PRO A 176 6.53 -11.18 -8.47
C PRO A 176 7.19 -9.79 -8.28
N ASN A 177 8.27 -9.49 -9.00
CA ASN A 177 8.98 -8.19 -8.90
C ASN A 177 8.70 -7.23 -10.07
N ASN A 178 7.74 -7.57 -10.93
CA ASN A 178 7.41 -6.83 -12.15
C ASN A 178 5.90 -6.75 -12.43
N ALA A 179 5.07 -7.10 -11.45
CA ALA A 179 3.61 -7.03 -11.53
C ALA A 179 3.01 -6.73 -10.14
N ALA A 180 1.73 -6.39 -10.05
CA ALA A 180 1.02 -6.24 -8.78
C ALA A 180 0.85 -7.58 -8.03
N TYR A 181 0.63 -8.67 -8.76
CA TYR A 181 0.49 -10.05 -8.29
C TYR A 181 0.74 -11.02 -9.46
N GLN A 182 0.95 -12.30 -9.18
CA GLN A 182 1.05 -13.36 -10.19
C GLN A 182 -0.10 -14.34 -10.04
N GLN A 183 -0.47 -15.04 -11.12
CA GLN A 183 -1.39 -16.17 -11.06
C GLN A 183 -0.57 -17.44 -10.82
N ASP A 184 -0.86 -18.16 -9.73
CA ASP A 184 -0.14 -19.38 -9.37
C ASP A 184 -0.77 -20.62 -10.00
N VAL A 185 -2.09 -20.75 -9.85
CA VAL A 185 -2.84 -21.91 -10.32
C VAL A 185 -4.24 -21.50 -10.79
N THR A 186 -4.78 -22.27 -11.73
CA THR A 186 -6.20 -22.24 -12.07
C THR A 186 -6.85 -23.48 -11.49
N LEU A 187 -7.86 -23.30 -10.65
CA LEU A 187 -8.62 -24.39 -10.04
C LEU A 187 -9.48 -25.10 -11.10
N SER A 188 -9.96 -26.30 -10.78
CA SER A 188 -10.81 -27.11 -11.66
C SER A 188 -12.15 -26.45 -12.02
N ASP A 189 -12.58 -25.46 -11.22
CA ASP A 189 -13.77 -24.63 -11.45
C ASP A 189 -13.44 -23.34 -12.23
N PHE A 190 -12.27 -23.29 -12.87
CA PHE A 190 -11.75 -22.17 -13.66
C PHE A 190 -11.44 -20.90 -12.85
N ARG A 191 -11.51 -20.93 -11.52
CA ARG A 191 -11.08 -19.78 -10.71
C ARG A 191 -9.57 -19.70 -10.66
N ALA A 192 -9.04 -18.53 -10.96
CA ALA A 192 -7.63 -18.24 -10.82
C ALA A 192 -7.28 -17.90 -9.37
N ILE A 193 -6.16 -18.45 -8.92
CA ILE A 193 -5.54 -18.17 -7.63
C ILE A 193 -4.31 -17.31 -7.88
N TYR A 194 -4.26 -16.20 -7.17
CA TYR A 194 -3.22 -15.19 -7.26
C TYR A 194 -2.39 -15.15 -5.99
N SER A 195 -1.13 -14.76 -6.13
CA SER A 195 -0.26 -14.52 -4.99
C SER A 195 0.61 -13.29 -5.11
N ARG A 196 1.02 -12.82 -3.93
CA ARG A 196 1.96 -11.72 -3.76
C ARG A 196 2.71 -11.87 -2.45
N SER A 197 4.04 -11.98 -2.55
CA SER A 197 4.93 -12.01 -1.39
C SER A 197 5.67 -10.68 -1.23
N THR A 198 5.76 -10.21 0.01
CA THR A 198 6.49 -9.01 0.41
C THR A 198 7.50 -9.36 1.48
N LYS A 199 8.76 -8.99 1.24
CA LYS A 199 9.87 -9.19 2.18
C LYS A 199 10.60 -7.89 2.46
N TRP A 200 11.17 -7.77 3.65
CA TRP A 200 12.16 -6.76 3.96
C TRP A 200 13.55 -7.19 3.48
N ALA A 201 14.18 -6.42 2.60
CA ALA A 201 15.57 -6.61 2.22
C ALA A 201 16.52 -6.00 3.28
N VAL A 202 16.96 -6.82 4.25
CA VAL A 202 17.81 -6.40 5.38
C VAL A 202 19.24 -6.17 4.92
N VAL A 203 19.86 -7.23 4.38
CA VAL A 203 21.20 -7.19 3.80
C VAL A 203 21.07 -7.70 2.38
N PRO A 204 20.77 -6.81 1.42
CA PRO A 204 20.67 -7.20 0.04
C PRO A 204 22.07 -7.45 -0.54
N ASN A 205 22.25 -8.59 -1.18
CA ASN A 205 23.48 -8.91 -1.90
C ASN A 205 23.18 -9.00 -3.40
N SER A 206 23.66 -8.02 -4.16
CA SER A 206 23.43 -7.92 -5.61
C SER A 206 24.55 -8.50 -6.46
N VAL A 207 25.64 -8.99 -5.86
CA VAL A 207 26.87 -9.31 -6.59
C VAL A 207 27.26 -10.79 -6.50
N SER A 208 27.06 -11.49 -5.36
CA SER A 208 27.71 -12.81 -5.20
C SER A 208 27.13 -13.82 -4.19
N GLY A 209 25.94 -13.62 -3.61
CA GLY A 209 25.40 -14.60 -2.64
C GLY A 209 23.95 -14.37 -2.21
N PRO A 210 23.39 -15.25 -1.35
CA PRO A 210 22.03 -15.09 -0.83
C PRO A 210 21.96 -13.82 0.03
N GLY A 211 21.02 -12.92 -0.30
CA GLY A 211 20.68 -11.79 0.57
C GLY A 211 19.94 -12.25 1.82
N VAL A 212 19.91 -11.41 2.85
CA VAL A 212 19.09 -11.62 4.04
C VAL A 212 17.75 -10.91 3.85
N TYR A 213 16.70 -11.71 3.75
CA TYR A 213 15.32 -11.26 3.60
C TYR A 213 14.49 -11.76 4.77
N SER A 214 13.66 -10.89 5.34
CA SER A 214 12.70 -11.26 6.37
C SER A 214 11.29 -11.11 5.81
N GLU A 215 10.46 -12.15 5.96
CA GLU A 215 9.08 -12.12 5.47
C GLU A 215 8.30 -11.01 6.15
N ALA A 216 7.65 -10.16 5.36
CA ALA A 216 6.74 -9.15 5.88
C ALA A 216 5.31 -9.68 5.81
N PHE A 217 4.84 -10.06 4.63
CA PHE A 217 3.56 -10.76 4.48
C PHE A 217 3.39 -11.36 3.09
N ASP A 218 2.56 -12.39 3.04
CA ASP A 218 2.12 -13.07 1.84
C ASP A 218 0.61 -12.94 1.68
N LEU A 219 0.18 -12.69 0.44
CA LEU A 219 -1.21 -12.66 0.03
C LEU A 219 -1.45 -13.84 -0.91
N HIS A 220 -2.52 -14.60 -0.68
CA HIS A 220 -2.94 -15.69 -1.55
C HIS A 220 -4.45 -15.67 -1.70
N PHE A 221 -4.97 -15.35 -2.88
CA PHE A 221 -6.36 -14.93 -3.03
C PHE A 221 -6.97 -15.26 -4.40
N SER A 222 -8.29 -15.22 -4.48
CA SER A 222 -9.07 -15.32 -5.72
C SER A 222 -10.05 -14.17 -5.84
N SER A 223 -10.72 -14.05 -6.99
CA SER A 223 -11.92 -13.23 -7.10
C SER A 223 -13.04 -13.74 -6.18
N GLU A 224 -13.86 -12.82 -5.67
CA GLU A 224 -15.02 -13.06 -4.81
C GLU A 224 -16.28 -12.47 -5.47
N GLU A 225 -17.33 -13.29 -5.63
CA GLU A 225 -18.60 -12.84 -6.23
C GLU A 225 -19.53 -12.16 -5.22
N ASN A 226 -19.44 -12.57 -3.95
CA ASN A 226 -20.28 -12.09 -2.86
C ASN A 226 -19.43 -11.34 -1.83
N PRO A 227 -18.97 -10.12 -2.12
CA PRO A 227 -18.05 -9.41 -1.25
C PRO A 227 -18.68 -9.08 0.10
N ARG A 228 -17.91 -9.25 1.18
CA ARG A 228 -18.29 -8.78 2.51
C ARG A 228 -18.36 -7.26 2.61
N TYR A 229 -17.47 -6.56 1.89
CA TYR A 229 -17.33 -5.11 1.96
C TYR A 229 -17.56 -4.50 0.58
N SER A 230 -18.37 -3.44 0.52
CA SER A 230 -18.55 -2.69 -0.71
C SER A 230 -17.32 -1.83 -1.01
N THR A 231 -17.22 -1.35 -2.25
CA THR A 231 -16.19 -0.39 -2.67
C THR A 231 -16.19 0.86 -1.79
N GLU A 232 -17.37 1.35 -1.40
CA GLU A 232 -17.53 2.50 -0.51
C GLU A 232 -16.92 2.26 0.87
N LEU A 233 -17.09 1.06 1.43
CA LEU A 233 -16.46 0.71 2.69
C LEU A 233 -14.94 0.67 2.54
N PHE A 234 -14.41 0.03 1.50
CA PHE A 234 -12.96 0.07 1.24
C PHE A 234 -12.43 1.49 1.10
N LYS A 235 -13.11 2.36 0.34
CA LYS A 235 -12.76 3.78 0.20
C LYS A 235 -12.69 4.47 1.56
N ARG A 236 -13.67 4.30 2.44
CA ARG A 236 -13.69 4.91 3.78
C ARG A 236 -12.55 4.42 4.69
N ALA A 237 -12.10 3.18 4.54
CA ALA A 237 -10.96 2.67 5.29
C ALA A 237 -9.63 3.20 4.73
N ILE A 238 -9.49 3.21 3.40
CA ILE A 238 -8.26 3.60 2.68
C ILE A 238 -8.04 5.12 2.76
N ASN A 239 -9.09 5.91 2.52
CA ASN A 239 -9.07 7.37 2.47
C ASN A 239 -9.30 7.98 3.86
N GLN A 240 -8.42 7.67 4.80
CA GLN A 240 -8.24 8.43 6.04
C GLN A 240 -6.86 9.10 6.03
N PRO A 241 -6.70 10.30 6.61
CA PRO A 241 -5.39 10.95 6.68
C PRO A 241 -4.36 10.06 7.38
N TYR A 242 -3.14 10.03 6.86
CA TYR A 242 -2.05 9.24 7.44
C TYR A 242 -1.42 10.03 8.56
N LEU A 243 -1.50 9.52 9.79
CA LEU A 243 -0.78 10.08 10.93
C LEU A 243 0.71 9.77 10.79
N LEU A 244 1.51 10.82 10.61
CA LEU A 244 2.93 10.72 10.35
C LEU A 244 3.72 10.33 11.60
N ASN A 245 4.77 9.57 11.36
CA ASN A 245 5.83 9.21 12.29
C ASN A 245 6.86 10.34 12.37
N PHE A 246 7.85 10.16 13.25
CA PHE A 246 9.03 11.03 13.30
C PHE A 246 9.70 11.16 11.91
N PRO A 247 10.20 12.36 11.53
CA PRO A 247 10.26 13.59 12.32
C PRO A 247 8.97 14.43 12.31
N LEU A 248 8.02 14.12 11.44
CA LEU A 248 6.75 14.85 11.31
C LEU A 248 5.67 14.35 12.28
N GLY A 249 6.11 13.86 13.46
CA GLY A 249 5.23 13.27 14.45
C GLY A 249 4.10 14.24 14.82
N GLY A 250 2.87 13.76 14.76
CA GLY A 250 1.71 14.59 15.08
C GLY A 250 1.23 15.50 13.95
N LYS A 251 1.75 15.33 12.75
CA LYS A 251 1.17 15.87 11.53
C LYS A 251 0.52 14.76 10.75
N CYS A 252 -0.35 15.14 9.82
CA CYS A 252 -1.01 14.20 8.93
C CYS A 252 -0.64 14.48 7.47
N GLN A 253 -0.66 13.41 6.67
CA GLN A 253 -0.56 13.51 5.22
C GLN A 253 -1.85 13.02 4.60
N ARG A 254 -2.37 13.83 3.68
CA ARG A 254 -3.57 13.51 2.93
C ARG A 254 -3.23 12.80 1.64
N ASN A 255 -3.74 11.58 1.49
CA ASN A 255 -3.73 10.83 0.23
C ASN A 255 -5.16 10.41 -0.07
N THR A 256 -5.64 10.77 -1.25
CA THR A 256 -6.97 10.35 -1.71
C THR A 256 -6.80 9.40 -2.88
N TYR A 257 -7.31 8.18 -2.72
CA TYR A 257 -7.43 7.17 -3.75
C TYR A 257 -8.77 7.35 -4.46
N PHE A 258 -8.70 7.65 -5.75
CA PHE A 258 -9.83 7.75 -6.65
C PHE A 258 -9.95 6.47 -7.46
N PHE A 259 -11.19 5.98 -7.57
CA PHE A 259 -11.54 4.77 -8.30
C PHE A 259 -12.50 5.10 -9.47
N ASN A 260 -12.43 6.34 -9.98
CA ASN A 260 -13.45 6.98 -10.84
C ASN A 260 -13.52 6.46 -12.25
N ASN A 261 -12.45 5.84 -12.72
CA ASN A 261 -12.29 5.71 -14.15
C ASN A 261 -12.93 4.40 -14.64
N ALA A 262 -13.39 4.37 -15.89
CA ALA A 262 -13.76 3.13 -16.59
C ALA A 262 -12.61 2.10 -16.63
N THR A 263 -11.40 2.51 -16.20
CA THR A 263 -10.18 1.70 -16.09
C THR A 263 -9.85 1.25 -14.66
N ALA A 264 -10.69 1.54 -13.65
CA ALA A 264 -10.41 1.16 -12.27
C ALA A 264 -10.42 -0.36 -12.06
N ASP A 265 -11.10 -1.11 -12.94
CA ASP A 265 -11.20 -2.58 -12.95
C ASP A 265 -11.28 -3.17 -11.53
N ILE A 266 -12.33 -2.77 -10.83
CA ILE A 266 -12.54 -3.13 -9.42
C ILE A 266 -12.89 -4.62 -9.37
N GLN A 267 -12.09 -5.38 -8.63
CA GLN A 267 -12.27 -6.81 -8.42
C GLN A 267 -12.31 -7.08 -6.92
N PHE A 268 -13.42 -7.61 -6.43
CA PHE A 268 -13.50 -8.08 -5.04
C PHE A 268 -12.70 -9.37 -4.87
N ARG A 269 -12.02 -9.49 -3.73
CA ARG A 269 -11.09 -10.58 -3.45
C ARG A 269 -11.42 -11.24 -2.13
N SER A 270 -11.17 -12.54 -2.06
CA SER A 270 -11.13 -13.29 -0.81
C SER A 270 -9.89 -14.17 -0.78
N GLY A 271 -9.28 -14.35 0.38
CA GLY A 271 -8.08 -15.18 0.46
C GLY A 271 -7.48 -15.25 1.84
N ASN A 272 -6.19 -15.58 1.85
CA ASN A 272 -5.39 -15.69 3.06
C ASN A 272 -4.33 -14.59 3.07
N VAL A 273 -4.05 -14.10 4.26
CA VAL A 273 -2.94 -13.20 4.54
C VAL A 273 -2.08 -13.85 5.61
N THR A 274 -0.80 -14.05 5.33
CA THR A 274 0.17 -14.56 6.29
C THR A 274 1.11 -13.42 6.66
N LEU A 275 1.16 -13.04 7.93
CA LEU A 275 2.04 -12.00 8.44
C LEU A 275 3.34 -12.59 8.94
N GLY A 276 4.47 -12.07 8.48
CA GLY A 276 5.80 -12.50 8.88
C GLY A 276 6.44 -11.60 9.96
N PRO A 277 7.68 -11.92 10.39
CA PRO A 277 8.38 -11.14 11.42
C PRO A 277 8.58 -9.67 11.08
N ALA A 278 8.64 -9.33 9.79
CA ALA A 278 8.78 -7.96 9.34
C ALA A 278 7.44 -7.20 9.23
N ALA A 279 6.29 -7.82 9.50
CA ALA A 279 4.98 -7.15 9.44
C ALA A 279 4.82 -5.98 10.44
N SER A 280 5.70 -5.85 11.43
CA SER A 280 5.64 -4.80 12.46
C SER A 280 6.81 -3.82 12.33
N ALA A 281 6.64 -2.62 12.90
CA ALA A 281 7.69 -1.62 12.94
C ALA A 281 8.96 -2.18 13.63
N ASN A 282 8.77 -2.93 14.73
CA ASN A 282 9.82 -3.63 15.44
C ASN A 282 9.82 -5.14 15.13
N GLY A 283 10.74 -5.58 14.27
CA GLY A 283 10.85 -6.98 13.86
C GLY A 283 11.25 -7.97 14.97
N PHE A 284 11.76 -7.51 16.12
CA PHE A 284 12.01 -8.37 17.28
C PHE A 284 10.73 -8.65 18.08
N ARG A 285 9.84 -7.66 18.15
CA ARG A 285 8.56 -7.81 18.86
C ARG A 285 7.54 -8.50 17.98
N ALA A 286 7.48 -8.15 16.69
CA ALA A 286 6.62 -8.74 15.68
C ALA A 286 5.16 -8.88 16.16
N ALA A 287 4.61 -7.80 16.73
CA ALA A 287 3.30 -7.79 17.39
C ALA A 287 2.20 -8.39 16.51
N LEU A 288 2.18 -8.06 15.22
CA LEU A 288 1.17 -8.57 14.31
C LEU A 288 1.36 -10.05 13.93
N LEU A 289 2.58 -10.57 13.85
CA LEU A 289 2.83 -12.00 13.61
C LEU A 289 2.29 -12.84 14.77
N LYS A 290 2.50 -12.38 16.01
CA LYS A 290 2.14 -13.12 17.24
C LYS A 290 0.63 -13.18 17.53
N SER A 291 -0.18 -12.52 16.72
CA SER A 291 -1.63 -12.50 16.84
C SER A 291 -2.30 -13.85 16.55
N THR A 292 -1.63 -14.71 15.78
CA THR A 292 -2.01 -16.11 15.57
C THR A 292 -0.76 -16.99 15.69
N PRO A 293 -0.89 -18.32 15.89
CA PRO A 293 0.28 -19.19 16.06
C PRO A 293 1.32 -19.11 14.93
N ASN A 294 0.88 -18.84 13.71
CA ASN A 294 1.72 -18.80 12.50
C ASN A 294 1.65 -17.46 11.73
N GLY A 295 0.91 -16.47 12.23
CA GLY A 295 0.61 -15.24 11.48
C GLY A 295 -0.44 -15.39 10.38
N ASP A 296 -1.09 -16.55 10.27
CA ASP A 296 -2.08 -16.86 9.24
C ASP A 296 -3.46 -16.28 9.56
N PHE A 297 -4.05 -15.59 8.59
CA PHE A 297 -5.43 -15.12 8.59
C PHE A 297 -6.14 -15.68 7.37
N ILE A 298 -7.14 -16.53 7.60
CA ILE A 298 -7.81 -17.30 6.56
C ILE A 298 -9.17 -16.67 6.25
N GLY A 299 -9.55 -16.64 4.97
CA GLY A 299 -10.87 -16.16 4.54
C GLY A 299 -11.08 -14.67 4.79
N VAL A 300 -10.02 -13.88 4.64
CA VAL A 300 -10.11 -12.41 4.71
C VAL A 300 -10.57 -11.83 3.38
N HIS A 301 -11.21 -10.66 3.45
CA HIS A 301 -11.84 -10.02 2.31
C HIS A 301 -11.04 -8.79 1.86
N GLY A 302 -11.05 -8.56 0.55
CA GLY A 302 -10.18 -7.61 -0.12
C GLY A 302 -10.79 -6.98 -1.37
N LEU A 303 -10.04 -6.04 -1.91
CA LEU A 303 -10.34 -5.29 -3.13
C LEU A 303 -9.05 -5.17 -3.93
N SER A 304 -9.07 -5.50 -5.22
CA SER A 304 -8.03 -5.07 -6.16
C SER A 304 -8.61 -4.00 -7.07
N ALA A 305 -7.86 -2.94 -7.33
CA ALA A 305 -8.27 -1.93 -8.30
C ALA A 305 -7.06 -1.13 -8.81
N CYS A 306 -7.24 -0.59 -10.01
CA CYS A 306 -6.50 0.55 -10.50
C CYS A 306 -7.01 1.83 -9.82
N ALA A 307 -6.13 2.53 -9.09
CA ALA A 307 -6.46 3.78 -8.41
C ALA A 307 -5.54 4.91 -8.83
N GLN A 308 -6.10 6.12 -8.94
CA GLN A 308 -5.34 7.36 -9.00
C GLN A 308 -5.19 7.89 -7.59
N VAL A 309 -3.98 8.24 -7.19
CA VAL A 309 -3.69 8.78 -5.87
C VAL A 309 -3.28 10.23 -6.03
N VAL A 310 -3.99 11.12 -5.35
CA VAL A 310 -3.60 12.52 -5.19
C VAL A 310 -3.15 12.73 -3.76
N GLY A 311 -1.88 13.09 -3.61
CA GLY A 311 -1.29 13.47 -2.34
C GLY A 311 -1.25 14.99 -2.21
N TYR A 312 -1.42 15.50 -0.99
CA TYR A 312 -1.28 16.92 -0.71
C TYR A 312 0.06 17.13 0.00
N ASP A 313 0.93 17.93 -0.65
CA ASP A 313 2.30 18.13 -0.22
C ASP A 313 2.40 19.33 0.70
N THR A 314 2.65 19.05 1.97
CA THR A 314 3.50 19.93 2.75
C THR A 314 4.65 19.05 3.24
N LEU A 315 5.89 19.40 2.89
CA LEU A 315 7.09 18.76 3.44
C LEU A 315 7.14 18.81 4.98
N SER A 316 6.25 19.60 5.59
CA SER A 316 6.02 19.74 7.02
C SER A 316 4.84 18.92 7.57
N GLY A 317 4.05 18.26 6.72
CA GLY A 317 2.75 17.69 7.07
C GLY A 317 1.68 18.73 7.43
N GLU A 318 0.42 18.31 7.39
CA GLU A 318 -0.75 19.13 7.68
C GLU A 318 -1.26 18.90 9.11
N ASP A 319 -2.10 19.80 9.59
CA ASP A 319 -2.90 19.55 10.79
C ASP A 319 -3.88 18.38 10.55
N CYS A 320 -4.05 17.50 11.53
CA CYS A 320 -4.80 16.26 11.33
C CYS A 320 -6.31 16.49 11.23
N GLU A 321 -6.83 17.44 12.01
CA GLU A 321 -8.23 17.86 11.99
C GLU A 321 -8.58 18.56 10.67
N GLU A 322 -7.66 19.36 10.14
CA GLU A 322 -7.82 19.98 8.82
C GLU A 322 -7.73 18.94 7.69
N ALA A 323 -6.73 18.06 7.73
CA ALA A 323 -6.58 17.00 6.73
C ALA A 323 -7.85 16.12 6.68
N ALA A 324 -8.38 15.72 7.84
CA ALA A 324 -9.59 14.90 7.93
C ALA A 324 -10.83 15.59 7.34
N ARG A 325 -10.95 16.92 7.48
CA ARG A 325 -12.07 17.69 6.89
C ARG A 325 -11.99 17.78 5.37
N GLN A 326 -10.78 17.74 4.81
CA GLN A 326 -10.57 17.90 3.37
C GLN A 326 -10.52 16.58 2.60
N VAL A 327 -10.22 15.44 3.25
CA VAL A 327 -10.23 14.13 2.57
C VAL A 327 -11.63 13.84 2.03
N ASP A 328 -11.70 13.61 0.73
CA ASP A 328 -12.87 12.97 0.16
C ASP A 328 -12.80 11.46 0.44
N SER A 329 -13.42 11.05 1.55
CA SER A 329 -13.46 9.64 1.97
C SER A 329 -14.23 8.74 1.01
N MET A 330 -14.99 9.32 0.07
CA MET A 330 -15.84 8.62 -0.90
C MET A 330 -15.41 8.85 -2.35
N ALA A 331 -14.32 9.60 -2.55
CA ALA A 331 -13.72 9.98 -3.82
C ALA A 331 -14.08 9.03 -4.96
N LEU A 332 -14.97 9.52 -5.83
CA LEU A 332 -15.23 8.91 -7.13
C LEU A 332 -13.94 9.03 -7.90
#